data_AF-A0A9Q8UV24-F1
#
_entry.id   AF-A0A9Q8UV24-F1
#
_cell.length_a   1.000
_cell.length_b   1.000
_cell.length_c   1.000
_cell.angle_alpha   90.00
_cell.angle_beta   90.00
_cell.angle_gamma   90.00
#
_symmetry.space_group_name_H-M   'P 1'
#
loop_
_entity.id
_entity.type
_entity.pdbx_description
1 polymer ?
#
loop_
_entity_poly.entity_id
_entity_poly.type
_entity_poly.pdbx_seq_one_letter_code
_entity_poly.pdbx_strand_id
1 'polypeptide(L)' 'MHTATIDLIKLEGAHVIVSQGNYDQAVDETWKLANLDGGLLIQDFAFGDYKEIPQWIVEGYQTMMQEIDEQV' A
#
# COMPACT_ATOMS: atom_id res chain seq x y z
N MET A 1 12.67 -1.87 8.32
CA MET A 1 11.76 -3.02 8.12
C MET A 1 12.35 -4.24 8.81
N HIS A 2 11.55 -5.07 9.49
CA HIS A 2 12.03 -6.33 10.04
C HIS A 2 12.12 -7.40 8.94
N THR A 3 13.13 -8.27 8.97
CA THR A 3 13.35 -9.30 7.93
C THR A 3 12.18 -10.27 7.83
N ALA A 4 11.60 -10.67 8.97
CA ALA A 4 10.43 -11.54 8.98
C ALA A 4 9.23 -10.96 8.19
N THR A 5 9.02 -9.64 8.22
CA THR A 5 7.94 -9.02 7.44
C THR A 5 8.23 -9.06 5.93
N ILE A 6 9.48 -8.88 5.53
CA ILE A 6 9.91 -8.99 4.13
C ILE A 6 9.66 -10.42 3.61
N ASP A 7 10.00 -11.43 4.42
CA ASP A 7 9.86 -12.83 4.04
C ASP A 7 8.39 -13.25 3.91
N LEU A 8 7.52 -12.77 4.80
CA LEU A 8 6.07 -12.99 4.69
C LEU A 8 5.50 -12.39 3.40
N ILE A 9 5.90 -11.17 3.03
CA ILE A 9 5.43 -10.55 1.77
C ILE A 9 5.92 -11.34 0.56
N LYS A 10 7.18 -11.81 0.57
CA LYS A 10 7.71 -12.65 -0.51
C LYS A 10 6.99 -14.00 -0.62
N LEU A 11 6.52 -14.56 0.50
CA LEU A 11 5.79 -15.84 0.52
C LEU A 11 4.46 -15.75 -0.23
N GLU A 12 3.83 -14.58 -0.26
CA GLU A 12 2.64 -14.29 -1.08
C GLU A 12 2.96 -14.17 -2.59
N GLY A 13 4.21 -14.40 -3.00
CA GLY A 13 4.66 -14.33 -4.39
C GLY A 13 5.07 -12.93 -4.87
N ALA A 14 5.09 -11.93 -3.99
CA ALA A 14 5.47 -10.58 -4.34
C ALA A 14 7.00 -10.43 -4.52
N HIS A 15 7.39 -9.62 -5.52
CA HIS A 15 8.77 -9.15 -5.63
C HIS A 15 8.96 -7.94 -4.69
N VAL A 16 9.84 -8.09 -3.69
CA VAL A 16 10.08 -7.03 -2.70
C VAL A 16 11.40 -6.33 -2.98
N ILE A 17 11.31 -5.02 -3.23
CA ILE A 17 12.46 -4.11 -3.36
C ILE A 17 12.56 -3.31 -2.06
N VAL A 18 13.71 -3.37 -1.40
CA VAL A 18 13.96 -2.62 -0.16
C VAL A 18 14.60 -1.28 -0.50
N SER A 19 13.84 -0.20 -0.32
CA SER A 19 14.37 1.17 -0.47
C SER A 19 15.52 1.41 0.51
N GLN A 20 16.54 2.13 0.06
CA GLN A 20 17.65 2.60 0.91
C GLN A 20 17.31 3.93 1.61
N GLY A 21 16.17 4.53 1.27
CA GLY A 21 15.67 5.77 1.85
C GLY A 21 14.72 5.56 3.03
N ASN A 22 14.09 6.65 3.45
CA ASN A 22 12.99 6.67 4.40
C ASN A 22 11.64 6.31 3.72
N TYR A 23 10.55 6.35 4.49
CA TYR A 23 9.22 6.00 4.00
C TYR A 23 8.78 6.88 2.81
N ASP A 24 8.89 8.20 2.92
CA ASP A 24 8.48 9.13 1.85
C ASP A 24 9.30 8.92 0.57
N GLN A 25 10.60 8.64 0.71
CA GLN A 25 11.47 8.30 -0.41
C GLN A 25 11.05 6.98 -1.09
N ALA A 26 10.66 5.97 -0.31
CA ALA A 26 10.14 4.72 -0.87
C ALA A 26 8.82 4.93 -1.65
N VAL A 27 7.95 5.83 -1.18
CA VAL A 27 6.71 6.20 -1.90
C VAL A 27 7.04 6.90 -3.21
N ASP A 28 7.97 7.87 -3.21
CA ASP A 28 8.40 8.58 -4.41
C ASP A 28 9.10 7.64 -5.43
N GLU A 29 9.94 6.72 -4.97
CA GLU A 29 10.55 5.67 -5.79
C GLU A 29 9.49 4.79 -6.46
N THR A 30 8.48 4.36 -5.70
CA THR A 30 7.39 3.52 -6.22
C THR A 30 6.51 4.27 -7.22
N TRP A 31 6.21 5.53 -6.96
CA TRP A 31 5.46 6.39 -7.89
C TRP A 31 6.19 6.53 -9.23
N LYS A 32 7.51 6.73 -9.22
CA LYS A 32 8.32 6.81 -10.45
C LYS A 32 8.32 5.48 -11.19
N LEU A 33 8.53 4.37 -10.49
CA LEU A 33 8.52 3.03 -11.09
C LEU A 33 7.18 2.70 -11.74
N ALA A 34 6.06 2.98 -11.07
CA ALA A 34 4.72 2.77 -11.61
C ALA A 34 4.52 3.53 -12.94
N ASN A 35 4.96 4.79 -13.00
CA ASN A 35 4.87 5.61 -14.20
C ASN A 35 5.83 5.18 -15.34
N LEU A 36 6.95 4.54 -15.02
CA LEU A 36 7.94 4.08 -16.01
C LEU A 36 7.59 2.71 -16.60
N ASP A 37 7.21 1.76 -15.75
CA ASP A 37 7.02 0.36 -16.13
C ASP A 37 5.54 0.02 -16.44
N GLY A 38 4.66 1.02 -16.43
CA GLY A 38 3.21 0.83 -16.61
C GLY A 38 2.53 0.12 -15.44
N GLY A 39 3.16 0.15 -14.27
CA GLY A 39 2.59 -0.37 -13.04
C GLY A 39 1.47 0.54 -12.50
N LEU A 40 0.57 -0.04 -11.72
CA LEU A 40 -0.46 0.71 -11.00
C LEU A 40 0.03 0.95 -9.56
N LEU A 41 0.16 2.21 -9.14
CA LEU A 41 0.42 2.50 -7.72
C LEU A 41 -0.82 2.15 -6.90
N ILE A 42 -0.65 1.30 -5.88
CA ILE A 42 -1.64 1.05 -4.83
C ILE A 42 -1.07 1.57 -3.50
N GLN A 43 -1.64 2.66 -2.97
CA GLN A 43 -1.21 3.32 -1.74
C GLN A 43 -2.44 3.78 -0.93
N ASP A 44 -2.39 3.64 0.40
CA ASP A 44 -3.52 3.93 1.31
C ASP A 44 -3.64 5.41 1.69
N PHE A 45 -2.66 6.23 1.30
CA PHE A 45 -2.65 7.68 1.51
C PHE A 45 -2.84 8.46 0.21
N ALA A 46 -3.70 9.47 0.25
CA ALA A 46 -3.99 10.34 -0.89
C ALA A 46 -3.03 11.53 -0.97
N PHE A 47 -2.59 11.87 -2.19
CA PHE A 47 -1.76 13.05 -2.46
C PHE A 47 -2.07 13.64 -3.84
N GLY A 48 -2.07 14.97 -3.95
CA GLY A 48 -2.42 15.66 -5.20
C GLY A 48 -3.79 15.21 -5.72
N ASP A 49 -3.80 14.62 -6.91
CA ASP A 49 -4.99 14.05 -7.56
C ASP A 49 -5.13 12.52 -7.40
N TYR A 50 -4.18 11.86 -6.74
CA TYR A 50 -4.26 10.44 -6.40
C TYR A 50 -5.21 10.22 -5.21
N LYS A 51 -6.49 10.00 -5.52
CA LYS A 51 -7.58 9.91 -4.52
C LYS A 51 -8.48 8.69 -4.66
N GLU A 52 -8.65 8.19 -5.88
CA GLU A 52 -9.59 7.11 -6.17
C GLU A 52 -9.22 5.79 -5.47
N ILE A 53 -7.98 5.32 -5.64
CA ILE A 53 -7.51 4.10 -4.98
C ILE A 53 -7.46 4.23 -3.45
N PRO A 54 -6.92 5.32 -2.86
CA PRO A 54 -7.00 5.54 -1.42
C PRO A 54 -8.44 5.51 -0.89
N GLN A 55 -9.38 6.08 -1.64
CA GLN A 55 -10.80 6.04 -1.28
C GLN A 55 -11.33 4.61 -1.23
N TRP A 56 -11.06 3.78 -2.24
CA TRP A 56 -11.48 2.37 -2.23
C TRP A 56 -10.85 1.57 -1.08
N ILE A 57 -9.61 1.86 -0.72
CA ILE A 57 -8.94 1.21 0.42
C ILE A 57 -9.67 1.57 1.73
N VAL A 58 -9.98 2.85 1.95
CA VAL A 58 -10.69 3.31 3.15
C VAL A 58 -12.13 2.78 3.19
N GLU A 59 -12.82 2.73 2.05
CA GLU A 59 -14.14 2.11 1.93
C GLU A 59 -14.08 0.62 2.28
N GLY A 60 -13.03 -0.10 1.85
CA GLY A 60 -12.82 -1.50 2.21
C GLY A 60 -12.69 -1.73 3.72
N TYR A 61 -12.05 -0.81 4.45
CA TYR A 61 -11.95 -0.89 5.92
C TYR A 61 -13.30 -0.80 6.64
N GLN A 62 -14.35 -0.29 5.99
CA GLN A 62 -15.69 -0.21 6.59
C GLN A 62 -16.26 -1.59 6.95
N THR A 63 -15.86 -2.65 6.25
CA THR A 63 -16.28 -4.03 6.57
C THR A 63 -15.97 -4.38 8.03
N MET A 64 -14.74 -4.10 8.47
CA MET A 64 -14.31 -4.36 9.86
C MET A 64 -15.11 -3.53 10.86
N MET A 65 -15.44 -2.28 10.52
CA MET A 65 -16.23 -1.41 11.40
C MET A 65 -17.67 -1.91 11.54
N GLN A 66 -18.26 -2.38 10.44
CA GLN A 66 -19.59 -3.00 10.44
C GLN A 66 -19.62 -4.28 11.28
N GLU A 67 -18.62 -5.15 11.14
CA GLU A 67 -18.51 -6.38 11.95
C GLU A 67 -18.38 -6.07 13.45
N ILE A 68 -17.69 -4.99 13.82
CA ILE A 68 -17.60 -4.55 15.23
C ILE A 68 -18.96 -4.04 15.72
N ASP A 69 -19.64 -3.19 14.94
CA ASP A 69 -20.95 -2.64 15.31
C ASP A 69 -22.01 -3.75 15.49
N GLU A 70 -21.94 -4.84 14.73
CA GLU A 70 -22.84 -6.01 14.88
C GLU A 70 -22.59 -6.83 16.16
N GLN A 71 -21.40 -6.72 16.77
CA GLN A 71 -21.02 -7.47 17.96
C GLN A 71 -21.29 -6.72 19.28
N VAL A 72 -21.72 -5.46 19.22
CA VAL A 72 -22.02 -4.60 20.37
C VAL A 72 -23.52 -4.59 20.67
#